data_AF-A0A7C2RX56-F1
#
_entry.id   AF-A0A7C2RX56-F1
#
_cell.length_a   1.000
_cell.length_b   1.000
_cell.length_c   1.000
_cell.angle_alpha   90.00
_cell.angle_beta   90.00
_cell.angle_gamma   90.00
#
_symmetry.space_group_name_H-M   'P 1'
#
loop_
_entity.id
_entity.type
_entity.pdbx_description
1 polymer ?
#
loop_
_entity_poly.entity_id
_entity_poly.type
_entity_poly.pdbx_seq_one_letter_code
_entity_poly.pdbx_strand_id
1 'polypeptide(L)'
;MGKQNTVNTVLKVDGMTCSHCDKSVKATLKKINGVVEAKANYKEAKAEVKYIEGETSIQEIIDTFNKHGHYRASLPEAENKPQDKKVIPFAKEKNKVDFDLIVLGGGSAAFAAAIRASELGAKVAIAEENVIGGTCLNRGCVPSKFLIKAAELYHMPKRNGYYEGVETHQGKVDFPKLISQKDIILDEFRQMKYWDVLEAYPDITFLHERAYFVSKKEVRIGDKNYRSERFIIATGSSPWIPPIEGINQVDYLTSTTALELKELPKSIIVLGGSVVGLEFAQMYAHFGSKVTVLEVMPRLLPGEEEEISEALRSYLEEEGIEIHTEANVLSAISNGRNKKIIAEIKGKKIEFEGEALLVATGRRPNTAGLGLEKVGIKVDKKGGIIVDDEMKTSVSHVWAAGDVVSGVPMLVTIAARHGSIAAENALTGGNKKMDYLSVPYAVFTTPEVAGVGLGEKEARDKGYRVKVGYLDFKHVPKAGIIRDTRGLMKMIVEEETNRILGVRMIAPDAADIIQKASLFVKHRMTIQDVLDTIDVYPTLSESIKLCAQTFEKDVTKLSCCAD
;
A
#
# COMPACT_ATOMS: atom_id res chain seq x y z
N MET A 1 45.12 -49.10 -7.72
CA MET A 1 45.24 -47.65 -7.96
C MET A 1 43.85 -47.04 -7.82
N GLY A 2 43.61 -46.30 -6.72
CA GLY A 2 42.28 -45.77 -6.41
C GLY A 2 41.85 -44.69 -7.42
N LYS A 3 40.59 -44.70 -7.84
CA LYS A 3 40.01 -43.64 -8.67
C LYS A 3 39.94 -42.36 -7.82
N GLN A 4 40.69 -41.31 -8.19
CA GLN A 4 40.53 -39.99 -7.59
C GLN A 4 39.14 -39.45 -7.91
N ASN A 5 38.42 -38.98 -6.89
CA ASN A 5 37.06 -38.44 -7.05
C ASN A 5 37.17 -37.01 -7.59
N THR A 6 36.73 -36.76 -8.82
CA THR A 6 36.78 -35.41 -9.42
C THR A 6 35.40 -34.76 -9.43
N VAL A 7 35.33 -33.50 -9.02
CA VAL A 7 34.10 -32.68 -8.99
C VAL A 7 34.18 -31.61 -10.07
N ASN A 8 33.05 -31.36 -10.74
CA ASN A 8 32.90 -30.27 -11.72
C ASN A 8 32.04 -29.15 -11.11
N THR A 9 32.43 -27.90 -11.27
CA THR A 9 31.67 -26.74 -10.79
C THR A 9 31.78 -25.56 -11.76
N VAL A 10 30.75 -24.72 -11.80
CA VAL A 10 30.74 -23.48 -12.57
C VAL A 10 30.91 -22.30 -11.61
N LEU A 11 31.83 -21.41 -11.93
CA LEU A 11 32.07 -20.14 -11.23
C LEU A 11 31.54 -18.98 -12.09
N LYS A 12 30.94 -17.98 -11.45
CA LYS A 12 30.75 -16.66 -12.05
C LYS A 12 32.07 -15.91 -11.93
N VAL A 13 32.53 -15.26 -13.00
CA VAL A 13 33.80 -14.53 -13.05
C VAL A 13 33.57 -13.10 -13.53
N ASP A 14 33.61 -12.15 -12.59
CA ASP A 14 33.47 -10.72 -12.86
C ASP A 14 34.80 -10.14 -13.37
N GLY A 15 34.71 -9.15 -14.27
CA GLY A 15 35.87 -8.45 -14.86
C GLY A 15 36.35 -8.99 -16.22
N MET A 16 35.66 -9.99 -16.80
CA MET A 16 35.93 -10.45 -18.17
C MET A 16 35.25 -9.54 -19.20
N THR A 17 36.02 -8.82 -20.01
CA THR A 17 35.48 -7.83 -20.98
C THR A 17 35.83 -8.11 -22.44
N CYS A 18 36.67 -9.10 -22.73
CA CYS A 18 37.10 -9.41 -24.09
C CYS A 18 37.41 -10.91 -24.29
N SER A 19 37.55 -11.32 -25.55
CA SER A 19 37.90 -12.71 -25.92
C SER A 19 39.27 -13.19 -25.42
N HIS A 20 40.16 -12.27 -25.03
CA HIS A 20 41.43 -12.63 -24.38
C HIS A 20 41.24 -13.03 -22.90
N CYS A 21 40.16 -12.60 -22.25
CA CYS A 21 39.85 -12.96 -20.86
C CYS A 21 39.71 -14.48 -20.69
N ASP A 22 39.12 -15.18 -21.66
CA ASP A 22 38.95 -16.64 -21.62
C ASP A 22 40.28 -17.38 -21.41
N LYS A 23 41.32 -16.95 -22.13
CA LYS A 23 42.66 -17.55 -22.04
C LYS A 23 43.32 -17.23 -20.70
N SER A 24 43.19 -15.99 -20.24
CA SER A 24 43.79 -15.50 -18.99
C SER A 24 43.18 -16.18 -17.76
N VAL A 25 41.84 -16.22 -17.68
CA VAL A 25 41.09 -16.87 -16.60
C VAL A 25 41.35 -18.37 -16.56
N LYS A 26 41.31 -19.05 -17.71
CA LYS A 26 41.67 -20.46 -17.83
C LYS A 26 43.09 -20.75 -17.34
N ALA A 27 44.07 -19.94 -17.75
CA ALA A 27 45.46 -20.13 -17.36
C ALA A 27 45.67 -19.92 -15.85
N THR A 28 44.93 -19.02 -15.24
CA THR A 28 44.99 -18.73 -13.80
C THR A 28 44.38 -19.88 -13.00
N LEU A 29 43.20 -20.37 -13.38
CA LEU A 29 42.53 -21.49 -12.70
C LEU A 29 43.35 -22.80 -12.78
N LYS A 30 44.00 -23.07 -13.92
CA LYS A 30 44.86 -24.26 -14.08
C LYS A 30 46.13 -24.26 -13.23
N LYS A 31 46.54 -23.12 -12.66
CA LYS A 31 47.71 -23.05 -11.77
C LYS A 31 47.37 -23.41 -10.32
N ILE A 32 46.09 -23.51 -9.98
CA ILE A 32 45.64 -23.83 -8.63
C ILE A 32 45.80 -25.34 -8.40
N ASN A 33 46.43 -25.71 -7.29
CA ASN A 33 46.64 -27.12 -6.95
C ASN A 33 45.30 -27.86 -6.82
N GLY A 34 45.25 -29.11 -7.30
CA GLY A 34 44.02 -29.91 -7.32
C GLY A 34 43.07 -29.61 -8.48
N VAL A 35 43.28 -28.56 -9.29
CA VAL A 35 42.50 -28.30 -10.52
C VAL A 35 43.03 -29.14 -11.70
N VAL A 36 42.16 -29.96 -12.28
CA VAL A 36 42.47 -30.87 -13.40
C VAL A 36 42.13 -30.24 -14.74
N GLU A 37 41.01 -29.51 -14.83
CA GLU A 37 40.57 -28.86 -16.05
C GLU A 37 39.91 -27.51 -15.75
N ALA A 38 40.09 -26.54 -16.64
CA ALA A 38 39.38 -25.27 -16.58
C ALA A 38 39.02 -24.78 -17.98
N LYS A 39 37.85 -24.18 -18.12
CA LYS A 39 37.35 -23.45 -19.29
C LYS A 39 36.75 -22.13 -18.82
N ALA A 40 36.81 -21.10 -19.66
CA ALA A 40 36.22 -19.79 -19.37
C ALA A 40 35.53 -19.24 -20.62
N ASN A 41 34.46 -18.47 -20.40
CA ASN A 41 33.64 -17.84 -21.43
C ASN A 41 33.25 -16.42 -20.99
N TYR A 42 33.89 -15.41 -21.56
CA TYR A 42 33.66 -14.00 -21.24
C TYR A 42 32.26 -13.53 -21.59
N LYS A 43 31.64 -14.09 -22.64
CA LYS A 43 30.27 -13.72 -23.03
C LYS A 43 29.25 -14.11 -21.98
N GLU A 44 29.53 -15.16 -21.22
CA GLU A 44 28.64 -15.67 -20.17
C GLU A 44 29.11 -15.30 -18.76
N ALA A 45 30.23 -14.58 -18.64
CA ALA A 45 30.88 -14.28 -17.37
C ALA A 45 31.08 -15.55 -16.49
N LYS A 46 31.42 -16.70 -17.11
CA LYS A 46 31.48 -18.01 -16.43
C LYS A 46 32.80 -18.74 -16.66
N ALA A 47 33.21 -19.54 -15.69
CA ALA A 47 34.31 -20.50 -15.80
C ALA A 47 33.91 -21.87 -15.25
N GLU A 48 34.16 -22.93 -16.02
CA GLU A 48 33.98 -24.32 -15.59
C GLU A 48 35.30 -24.83 -15.04
N VAL A 49 35.27 -25.44 -13.85
CA VAL A 49 36.45 -25.98 -13.16
C VAL A 49 36.18 -27.42 -12.75
N LYS A 50 37.11 -28.31 -13.11
CA LYS A 50 37.16 -29.70 -12.64
C LYS A 50 38.32 -29.86 -11.69
N TYR A 51 38.08 -30.35 -10.48
CA TYR A 51 39.11 -30.50 -9.45
C TYR A 51 38.98 -31.82 -8.70
N ILE A 52 40.05 -32.25 -8.03
CA ILE A 52 40.09 -33.48 -7.24
C ILE A 52 39.60 -33.16 -5.82
N GLU A 53 38.49 -33.80 -5.44
CA GLU A 53 37.88 -33.66 -4.11
C GLU A 53 38.82 -34.26 -3.06
N GLY A 54 39.22 -33.44 -2.07
CA GLY A 54 40.20 -33.79 -1.04
C GLY A 54 41.62 -33.25 -1.29
N GLU A 55 41.97 -32.86 -2.51
CA GLU A 55 43.20 -32.10 -2.80
C GLU A 55 42.98 -30.58 -2.77
N THR A 56 41.76 -30.14 -3.10
CA THR A 56 41.31 -28.75 -2.89
C THR A 56 39.79 -28.69 -2.73
N SER A 57 39.26 -27.55 -2.29
CA SER A 57 37.83 -27.25 -2.26
C SER A 57 37.45 -26.11 -3.20
N ILE A 58 36.17 -26.02 -3.58
CA ILE A 58 35.69 -24.91 -4.41
C ILE A 58 35.95 -23.54 -3.77
N GLN A 59 35.89 -23.45 -2.43
CA GLN A 59 36.16 -22.21 -1.72
C GLN A 59 37.64 -21.82 -1.81
N GLU A 60 38.56 -22.78 -1.67
CA GLU A 60 40.00 -22.55 -1.84
C GLU A 60 40.36 -22.12 -3.26
N ILE A 61 39.69 -22.69 -4.27
CA ILE A 61 39.84 -22.29 -5.67
C ILE A 61 39.40 -20.83 -5.85
N ILE A 62 38.25 -20.45 -5.32
CA ILE A 62 37.72 -19.07 -5.38
C ILE A 62 38.68 -18.09 -4.68
N ASP A 63 39.09 -18.41 -3.46
CA ASP A 63 39.95 -17.54 -2.66
C ASP A 63 41.34 -17.36 -3.31
N THR A 64 41.90 -18.44 -3.88
CA THR A 64 43.19 -18.40 -4.58
C THR A 64 43.09 -17.63 -5.90
N PHE A 65 42.01 -17.84 -6.66
CA PHE A 65 41.78 -17.11 -7.90
C PHE A 65 41.62 -15.59 -7.66
N ASN A 66 40.88 -15.22 -6.59
CA ASN A 66 40.59 -13.82 -6.27
C ASN A 66 41.80 -13.01 -5.77
N LYS A 67 42.88 -13.66 -5.36
CA LYS A 67 44.14 -12.99 -5.01
C LYS A 67 44.82 -12.30 -6.20
N HIS A 68 44.48 -12.68 -7.44
CA HIS A 68 45.15 -12.18 -8.64
C HIS A 68 44.62 -10.84 -9.18
N GLY A 69 43.69 -10.16 -8.49
CA GLY A 69 43.35 -8.74 -8.66
C GLY A 69 42.66 -8.33 -9.97
N HIS A 70 42.80 -9.10 -11.05
CA HIS A 70 42.26 -8.78 -12.37
C HIS A 70 40.83 -9.28 -12.61
N TYR A 71 40.40 -10.31 -11.87
CA TYR A 71 39.08 -10.93 -11.98
C TYR A 71 38.58 -11.32 -10.59
N ARG A 72 37.26 -11.45 -10.42
CA ARG A 72 36.67 -12.00 -9.20
C ARG A 72 35.77 -13.19 -9.54
N ALA A 73 36.14 -14.37 -9.06
CA ALA A 73 35.31 -15.55 -9.06
C ALA A 73 34.38 -15.56 -7.84
N SER A 74 33.15 -16.01 -8.05
CA SER A 74 32.18 -16.34 -7.01
C SER A 74 31.41 -17.58 -7.43
N LEU A 75 30.80 -18.27 -6.47
CA LEU A 75 29.73 -19.20 -6.83
C LEU A 75 28.61 -18.38 -7.48
N PRO A 76 28.02 -18.85 -8.60
CA PRO A 76 26.86 -18.18 -9.18
C PRO A 76 25.84 -17.99 -8.06
N GLU A 77 25.42 -16.75 -7.81
CA GLU A 77 24.16 -16.51 -7.12
C GLU A 77 23.13 -17.38 -7.83
N ALA A 78 22.28 -18.08 -7.07
CA ALA A 78 21.21 -18.85 -7.67
C ALA A 78 20.46 -17.91 -8.62
N GLU A 79 20.67 -18.07 -9.93
CA GLU A 79 19.87 -17.41 -10.93
C GLU A 79 18.44 -17.78 -10.52
N ASN A 80 17.67 -16.80 -10.05
CA ASN A 80 16.22 -16.87 -10.04
C ASN A 80 15.78 -16.88 -11.52
N LYS A 81 16.17 -17.93 -12.27
CA LYS A 81 15.20 -18.59 -13.12
C LYS A 81 14.03 -18.89 -12.20
N PRO A 82 12.77 -18.69 -12.62
CA PRO A 82 11.67 -19.25 -11.87
C PRO A 82 12.01 -20.72 -11.65
N GLN A 83 12.46 -21.06 -10.43
CA GLN A 83 12.36 -22.42 -9.98
C GLN A 83 10.89 -22.72 -10.19
N ASP A 84 10.60 -23.81 -10.89
CA ASP A 84 9.38 -24.55 -10.64
C ASP A 84 9.35 -24.74 -9.12
N LYS A 85 8.78 -23.77 -8.39
CA LYS A 85 8.33 -23.94 -7.03
C LYS A 85 7.23 -24.94 -7.21
N LYS A 86 7.62 -26.22 -7.22
CA LYS A 86 6.71 -27.34 -7.35
C LYS A 86 5.62 -27.05 -6.33
N VAL A 87 4.42 -26.79 -6.83
CA VAL A 87 3.19 -26.86 -6.04
C VAL A 87 3.34 -28.08 -5.17
N ILE A 88 3.05 -27.96 -3.86
CA ILE A 88 3.05 -29.14 -3.00
C ILE A 88 2.20 -30.17 -3.74
N PRO A 89 2.77 -31.29 -4.21
CA PRO A 89 2.01 -32.22 -5.04
C PRO A 89 0.79 -32.60 -4.25
N PHE A 90 -0.39 -32.32 -4.82
CA PHE A 90 -1.66 -32.73 -4.24
C PHE A 90 -1.50 -34.17 -3.78
N ALA A 91 -1.77 -34.45 -2.50
CA ALA A 91 -1.95 -35.81 -2.06
C ALA A 91 -2.93 -36.44 -3.06
N LYS A 92 -2.49 -37.51 -3.74
CA LYS A 92 -3.16 -38.16 -4.88
C LYS A 92 -4.52 -38.79 -4.51
N GLU A 93 -5.38 -38.13 -3.75
CA GLU A 93 -6.81 -38.38 -3.79
C GLU A 93 -7.41 -37.53 -4.91
N LYS A 94 -7.07 -37.89 -6.15
CA LYS A 94 -7.44 -37.19 -7.40
C LYS A 94 -8.96 -37.10 -7.69
N ASN A 95 -9.83 -37.40 -6.74
CA ASN A 95 -11.26 -37.64 -7.02
C ASN A 95 -12.27 -36.85 -6.16
N LYS A 96 -11.90 -35.81 -5.38
CA LYS A 96 -12.90 -35.08 -4.57
C LYS A 96 -12.65 -33.59 -4.31
N VAL A 97 -11.98 -32.83 -5.18
CA VAL A 97 -11.91 -31.36 -5.06
C VAL A 97 -12.36 -30.70 -6.36
N ASP A 98 -13.16 -29.65 -6.27
CA ASP A 98 -13.64 -28.90 -7.43
C ASP A 98 -12.61 -27.87 -7.89
N PHE A 99 -11.90 -27.27 -6.93
CA PHE A 99 -10.85 -26.28 -7.11
C PHE A 99 -9.70 -26.51 -6.13
N ASP A 100 -8.48 -26.22 -6.55
CA ASP A 100 -7.28 -26.30 -5.72
C ASP A 100 -7.25 -25.19 -4.67
N LEU A 101 -7.82 -24.04 -5.01
CA LEU A 101 -8.00 -22.88 -4.15
C LEU A 101 -9.35 -22.22 -4.42
N ILE A 102 -10.11 -21.92 -3.36
CA ILE A 102 -11.29 -21.06 -3.44
C ILE A 102 -11.04 -19.74 -2.71
N VAL A 103 -11.27 -18.63 -3.40
CA VAL A 103 -11.11 -17.27 -2.91
C VAL A 103 -12.49 -16.63 -2.72
N LEU A 104 -12.79 -16.18 -1.49
CA LEU A 104 -14.05 -15.55 -1.13
C LEU A 104 -13.90 -14.03 -1.22
N GLY A 105 -14.61 -13.39 -2.14
CA GLY A 105 -14.51 -11.97 -2.50
C GLY A 105 -13.87 -11.76 -3.87
N GLY A 106 -14.11 -10.60 -4.48
CA GLY A 106 -13.69 -10.24 -5.84
C GLY A 106 -12.98 -8.89 -5.94
N GLY A 107 -12.39 -8.42 -4.83
CA GLY A 107 -11.55 -7.22 -4.79
C GLY A 107 -10.08 -7.50 -5.10
N SER A 108 -9.20 -6.51 -4.89
CA SER A 108 -7.78 -6.59 -5.25
C SER A 108 -7.00 -7.69 -4.52
N ALA A 109 -7.33 -7.99 -3.26
CA ALA A 109 -6.75 -9.13 -2.55
C ALA A 109 -7.11 -10.47 -3.22
N ALA A 110 -8.36 -10.60 -3.67
CA ALA A 110 -8.84 -11.81 -4.30
C ALA A 110 -8.20 -12.04 -5.68
N PHE A 111 -8.16 -11.00 -6.50
CA PHE A 111 -7.52 -11.07 -7.82
C PHE A 111 -6.02 -11.32 -7.71
N ALA A 112 -5.32 -10.64 -6.79
CA ALA A 112 -3.89 -10.89 -6.58
C ALA A 112 -3.60 -12.30 -6.06
N ALA A 113 -4.51 -12.88 -5.27
CA ALA A 113 -4.42 -14.27 -4.84
C ALA A 113 -4.67 -15.25 -5.99
N ALA A 114 -5.73 -15.03 -6.77
CA ALA A 114 -6.12 -15.93 -7.86
C ALA A 114 -5.11 -15.92 -9.01
N ILE A 115 -4.63 -14.75 -9.42
CA ILE A 115 -3.55 -14.60 -10.41
C ILE A 115 -2.31 -15.36 -9.92
N ARG A 116 -1.87 -15.10 -8.69
CA ARG A 116 -0.68 -15.75 -8.14
C ARG A 116 -0.84 -17.27 -8.05
N ALA A 117 -2.03 -17.76 -7.71
CA ALA A 117 -2.33 -19.18 -7.66
C ALA A 117 -2.34 -19.82 -9.06
N SER A 118 -2.92 -19.15 -10.07
CA SER A 118 -2.90 -19.61 -11.46
C SER A 118 -1.49 -19.62 -12.04
N GLU A 119 -0.64 -18.62 -11.74
CA GLU A 119 0.79 -18.62 -12.11
C GLU A 119 1.57 -19.79 -11.50
N LEU A 120 1.11 -20.32 -10.37
CA LEU A 120 1.65 -21.51 -9.74
C LEU A 120 1.03 -22.80 -10.30
N GLY A 121 0.10 -22.72 -11.25
CA GLY A 121 -0.55 -23.86 -11.89
C GLY A 121 -1.73 -24.45 -11.13
N ALA A 122 -2.33 -23.70 -10.19
CA ALA A 122 -3.52 -24.12 -9.46
C ALA A 122 -4.82 -23.76 -10.19
N LYS A 123 -5.82 -24.63 -10.13
CA LYS A 123 -7.20 -24.34 -10.56
C LYS A 123 -7.93 -23.54 -9.47
N VAL A 124 -8.36 -22.33 -9.78
CA VAL A 124 -8.88 -21.38 -8.78
C VAL A 124 -10.34 -21.03 -9.03
N ALA A 125 -11.13 -20.87 -7.97
CA ALA A 125 -12.41 -20.16 -8.03
C ALA A 125 -12.34 -18.84 -7.27
N ILE A 126 -12.87 -17.79 -7.86
CA ILE A 126 -13.24 -16.54 -7.17
C ILE A 126 -14.75 -16.54 -7.00
N ALA A 127 -15.24 -16.28 -5.79
CA ALA A 127 -16.67 -16.16 -5.50
C ALA A 127 -17.00 -14.77 -4.96
N GLU A 128 -17.76 -13.98 -5.71
CA GLU A 128 -18.13 -12.60 -5.37
C GLU A 128 -19.59 -12.35 -5.72
N GLU A 129 -20.34 -11.72 -4.83
CA GLU A 129 -21.78 -11.43 -5.00
C GLU A 129 -22.04 -10.00 -5.55
N ASN A 130 -21.05 -9.13 -5.44
CA ASN A 130 -21.12 -7.74 -5.88
C ASN A 130 -20.47 -7.54 -7.25
N VAL A 131 -20.56 -6.30 -7.73
CA VAL A 131 -19.78 -5.84 -8.88
C VAL A 131 -18.29 -6.15 -8.69
N ILE A 132 -17.72 -6.77 -9.71
CA ILE A 132 -16.31 -7.19 -9.78
C ILE A 132 -15.35 -6.03 -9.52
N GLY A 133 -14.22 -6.31 -8.87
CA GLY A 133 -13.21 -5.33 -8.51
C GLY A 133 -13.35 -4.72 -7.11
N GLY A 134 -14.43 -5.07 -6.39
CA GLY A 134 -14.60 -4.77 -4.98
C GLY A 134 -14.67 -3.27 -4.67
N THR A 135 -14.19 -2.88 -3.49
CA THR A 135 -14.33 -1.50 -2.99
C THR A 135 -13.48 -0.48 -3.76
N CYS A 136 -12.18 -0.75 -3.93
CA CYS A 136 -11.22 0.24 -4.42
C CYS A 136 -11.61 0.82 -5.79
N LEU A 137 -11.95 -0.06 -6.74
CA LEU A 137 -12.37 0.36 -8.07
C LEU A 137 -13.76 1.00 -8.05
N ASN A 138 -14.76 0.33 -7.46
CA ASN A 138 -16.15 0.72 -7.69
C ASN A 138 -16.65 1.86 -6.79
N ARG A 139 -16.12 1.96 -5.57
CA ARG A 139 -16.70 2.79 -4.48
C ARG A 139 -15.67 3.27 -3.46
N GLY A 140 -14.44 3.46 -3.93
CA GLY A 140 -13.28 3.76 -3.10
C GLY A 140 -12.30 4.67 -3.83
N CYS A 141 -11.04 4.23 -3.95
CA CYS A 141 -9.93 5.05 -4.40
C CYS A 141 -10.14 5.65 -5.80
N VAL A 142 -10.50 4.85 -6.82
CA VAL A 142 -10.62 5.37 -8.19
C VAL A 142 -11.66 6.49 -8.32
N PRO A 143 -12.94 6.29 -7.92
CA PRO A 143 -13.95 7.32 -8.05
C PRO A 143 -13.70 8.54 -7.15
N SER A 144 -13.18 8.34 -5.94
CA SER A 144 -12.85 9.47 -5.06
C SER A 144 -11.71 10.31 -5.63
N LYS A 145 -10.62 9.69 -6.10
CA LYS A 145 -9.46 10.43 -6.61
C LYS A 145 -9.78 11.17 -7.91
N PHE A 146 -10.67 10.61 -8.75
CA PHE A 146 -11.21 11.33 -9.90
C PHE A 146 -11.95 12.61 -9.49
N LEU A 147 -12.87 12.52 -8.53
CA LEU A 147 -13.67 13.67 -8.09
C LEU A 147 -12.85 14.69 -7.29
N ILE A 148 -11.93 14.24 -6.43
CA ILE A 148 -10.98 15.12 -5.71
C ILE A 148 -10.18 15.94 -6.72
N LYS A 149 -9.64 15.31 -7.77
CA LYS A 149 -8.86 16.06 -8.77
C LYS A 149 -9.71 17.07 -9.54
N ALA A 150 -10.94 16.70 -9.91
CA ALA A 150 -11.87 17.63 -10.53
C ALA A 150 -12.24 18.80 -9.61
N ALA A 151 -12.43 18.53 -8.30
CA ALA A 151 -12.72 19.55 -7.30
C ALA A 151 -11.54 20.52 -7.12
N GLU A 152 -10.32 19.98 -6.99
CA GLU A 152 -9.08 20.76 -6.88
C GLU A 152 -8.92 21.71 -8.07
N LEU A 153 -9.08 21.21 -9.30
CA LEU A 153 -9.01 22.02 -10.52
C LEU A 153 -10.07 23.12 -10.56
N TYR A 154 -11.29 22.82 -10.11
CA TYR A 154 -12.36 23.81 -10.02
C TYR A 154 -12.09 24.87 -8.95
N HIS A 155 -11.47 24.49 -7.83
CA HIS A 155 -11.14 25.38 -6.72
C HIS A 155 -9.89 26.23 -6.98
N MET A 156 -8.95 25.75 -7.80
CA MET A 156 -7.66 26.40 -8.06
C MET A 156 -7.75 27.91 -8.37
N PRO A 157 -8.69 28.43 -9.19
CA PRO A 157 -8.80 29.87 -9.42
C PRO A 157 -9.18 30.69 -8.17
N LYS A 158 -9.88 30.10 -7.20
CA LYS A 158 -10.25 30.78 -5.94
C LYS A 158 -9.06 30.95 -5.00
N ARG A 159 -8.05 30.08 -5.11
CA ARG A 159 -6.77 30.25 -4.40
C ARG A 159 -5.91 31.40 -4.96
N ASN A 160 -6.43 32.17 -5.94
CA ASN A 160 -5.94 33.44 -6.50
C ASN A 160 -4.61 33.96 -5.91
N GLY A 161 -3.59 34.14 -6.76
CA GLY A 161 -2.42 34.96 -6.42
C GLY A 161 -1.06 34.27 -6.41
N TYR A 162 -0.95 33.01 -6.83
CA TYR A 162 0.37 32.40 -7.00
C TYR A 162 1.25 33.20 -7.96
N TYR A 163 0.67 33.71 -9.05
CA TYR A 163 1.40 34.46 -10.08
C TYR A 163 0.64 35.73 -10.44
N GLU A 164 1.19 36.89 -10.08
CA GLU A 164 0.60 38.21 -10.37
C GLU A 164 0.34 38.47 -11.86
N GLY A 165 1.06 37.77 -12.75
CA GLY A 165 0.91 37.90 -14.20
C GLY A 165 -0.02 36.88 -14.86
N VAL A 166 -0.74 36.04 -14.11
CA VAL A 166 -1.63 35.01 -14.66
C VAL A 166 -3.06 35.20 -14.14
N GLU A 167 -3.96 35.61 -15.03
CA GLU A 167 -5.37 35.73 -14.72
C GLU A 167 -6.09 34.39 -14.92
N THR A 168 -6.86 33.96 -13.92
CA THR A 168 -7.72 32.76 -13.98
C THR A 168 -9.10 33.08 -13.44
N HIS A 169 -10.13 32.41 -13.95
CA HIS A 169 -11.51 32.57 -13.48
C HIS A 169 -12.11 31.23 -13.14
N GLN A 170 -12.85 31.17 -12.03
CA GLN A 170 -13.61 29.98 -11.69
C GLN A 170 -14.81 29.83 -12.63
N GLY A 171 -14.89 28.68 -13.31
CA GLY A 171 -15.97 28.35 -14.23
C GLY A 171 -17.26 27.86 -13.55
N LYS A 172 -18.01 27.01 -14.25
CA LYS A 172 -19.19 26.30 -13.72
C LYS A 172 -18.89 24.81 -13.56
N VAL A 173 -19.50 24.18 -12.55
CA VAL A 173 -19.46 22.73 -12.37
C VAL A 173 -20.77 22.13 -12.89
N ASP A 174 -20.65 21.19 -13.83
CA ASP A 174 -21.74 20.28 -14.19
C ASP A 174 -21.51 18.96 -13.44
N PHE A 175 -22.05 18.91 -12.22
CA PHE A 175 -21.84 17.77 -11.33
C PHE A 175 -22.44 16.45 -11.88
N PRO A 176 -23.67 16.43 -12.43
CA PRO A 176 -24.20 15.23 -13.11
C PRO A 176 -23.27 14.70 -14.21
N LYS A 177 -22.69 15.59 -15.02
CA LYS A 177 -21.75 15.20 -16.08
C LYS A 177 -20.44 14.62 -15.53
N LEU A 178 -19.90 15.20 -14.45
CA LEU A 178 -18.72 14.64 -13.77
C LEU A 178 -18.97 13.24 -13.23
N ILE A 179 -20.16 13.00 -12.65
CA ILE A 179 -20.54 11.68 -12.13
C ILE A 179 -20.68 10.68 -13.28
N SER A 180 -21.27 11.07 -14.40
CA SER A 180 -21.35 10.24 -15.61
C SER A 180 -19.96 9.89 -16.18
N GLN A 181 -19.05 10.88 -16.26
CA GLN A 181 -17.67 10.64 -16.71
C GLN A 181 -16.89 9.69 -15.79
N LYS A 182 -17.07 9.86 -14.48
CA LYS A 182 -16.53 8.93 -13.48
C LYS A 182 -17.03 7.52 -13.74
N ASP A 183 -18.34 7.33 -13.92
CA ASP A 183 -18.95 6.01 -14.11
C ASP A 183 -18.40 5.31 -15.38
N ILE A 184 -18.18 6.05 -16.48
CA ILE A 184 -17.54 5.52 -17.70
C ILE A 184 -16.13 4.98 -17.40
N ILE A 185 -15.31 5.73 -16.67
CA ILE A 185 -13.95 5.27 -16.30
C ILE A 185 -14.01 4.02 -15.43
N LEU A 186 -15.01 3.91 -14.54
CA LEU A 186 -15.19 2.71 -13.73
C LEU A 186 -15.51 1.49 -14.59
N ASP A 187 -16.37 1.64 -15.60
CA ASP A 187 -16.69 0.59 -16.58
C ASP A 187 -15.45 0.15 -17.37
N GLU A 188 -14.71 1.11 -17.91
CA GLU A 188 -13.46 0.84 -18.65
C GLU A 188 -12.44 0.10 -17.79
N PHE A 189 -12.27 0.52 -16.53
CA PHE A 189 -11.31 -0.12 -15.63
C PHE A 189 -11.82 -1.47 -15.12
N ARG A 190 -13.13 -1.68 -14.98
CA ARG A 190 -13.71 -3.01 -14.71
C ARG A 190 -13.38 -3.97 -15.84
N GLN A 191 -13.57 -3.53 -17.08
CA GLN A 191 -13.21 -4.32 -18.26
C GLN A 191 -11.72 -4.64 -18.25
N MET A 192 -10.87 -3.61 -18.29
CA MET A 192 -9.43 -3.76 -18.47
C MET A 192 -8.72 -4.47 -17.30
N LYS A 193 -9.12 -4.19 -16.06
CA LYS A 193 -8.37 -4.64 -14.87
C LYS A 193 -8.94 -5.90 -14.23
N TYR A 194 -10.13 -6.34 -14.65
CA TYR A 194 -10.79 -7.50 -14.04
C TYR A 194 -11.33 -8.47 -15.10
N TRP A 195 -12.15 -8.05 -16.05
CA TRP A 195 -12.70 -8.97 -17.06
C TRP A 195 -11.64 -9.48 -18.03
N ASP A 196 -10.87 -8.58 -18.66
CA ASP A 196 -9.77 -8.94 -19.56
C ASP A 196 -8.70 -9.76 -18.84
N VAL A 197 -8.52 -9.50 -17.53
CA VAL A 197 -7.62 -10.28 -16.67
C VAL A 197 -8.17 -11.70 -16.46
N LEU A 198 -9.47 -11.89 -16.22
CA LEU A 198 -10.02 -13.24 -16.13
C LEU A 198 -9.88 -14.00 -17.46
N GLU A 199 -10.07 -13.34 -18.60
CA GLU A 199 -9.89 -13.95 -19.92
C GLU A 199 -8.44 -14.39 -20.16
N ALA A 200 -7.46 -13.64 -19.65
CA ALA A 200 -6.04 -13.97 -19.77
C ALA A 200 -5.59 -15.15 -18.86
N TYR A 201 -6.39 -15.54 -17.86
CA TYR A 201 -6.05 -16.58 -16.89
C TYR A 201 -7.11 -17.69 -16.86
N PRO A 202 -7.06 -18.66 -17.80
CA PRO A 202 -8.13 -19.66 -17.99
C PRO A 202 -8.32 -20.63 -16.81
N ASP A 203 -7.35 -20.74 -15.91
CA ASP A 203 -7.45 -21.56 -14.70
C ASP A 203 -8.26 -20.90 -13.57
N ILE A 204 -8.68 -19.64 -13.76
CA ILE A 204 -9.50 -18.88 -12.81
C ILE A 204 -10.96 -18.92 -13.27
N THR A 205 -11.82 -19.53 -12.45
CA THR A 205 -13.27 -19.49 -12.64
C THR A 205 -13.88 -18.41 -11.74
N PHE A 206 -14.60 -17.45 -12.33
CA PHE A 206 -15.38 -16.47 -11.59
C PHE A 206 -16.81 -16.97 -11.37
N LEU A 207 -17.24 -17.04 -10.12
CA LEU A 207 -18.58 -17.42 -9.69
C LEU A 207 -19.24 -16.18 -9.09
N HIS A 208 -20.24 -15.64 -9.78
CA HIS A 208 -20.93 -14.40 -9.39
C HIS A 208 -22.01 -14.67 -8.32
N GLU A 209 -21.58 -15.24 -7.20
CA GLU A 209 -22.43 -15.62 -6.08
C GLU A 209 -21.63 -15.53 -4.78
N ARG A 210 -22.33 -15.30 -3.66
CA ARG A 210 -21.69 -15.27 -2.34
C ARG A 210 -21.23 -16.66 -1.94
N ALA A 211 -20.02 -16.76 -1.42
CA ALA A 211 -19.50 -17.96 -0.78
C ALA A 211 -19.60 -17.89 0.76
N TYR A 212 -19.97 -19.00 1.38
CA TYR A 212 -19.87 -19.18 2.84
C TYR A 212 -19.57 -20.64 3.19
N PHE A 213 -18.84 -20.84 4.28
CA PHE A 213 -18.47 -22.17 4.74
C PHE A 213 -19.69 -22.95 5.22
N VAL A 214 -19.80 -24.19 4.75
CA VAL A 214 -20.78 -25.18 5.23
C VAL A 214 -20.12 -26.30 6.00
N SER A 215 -18.83 -26.55 5.75
CA SER A 215 -17.98 -27.47 6.50
C SER A 215 -16.52 -26.99 6.48
N LYS A 216 -15.60 -27.74 7.08
CA LYS A 216 -14.17 -27.37 7.09
C LYS A 216 -13.56 -27.28 5.68
N LYS A 217 -14.06 -28.02 4.71
CA LYS A 217 -13.46 -28.16 3.37
C LYS A 217 -14.42 -27.85 2.24
N GLU A 218 -15.59 -27.31 2.55
CA GLU A 218 -16.63 -27.00 1.57
C GLU A 218 -17.24 -25.64 1.85
N VAL A 219 -17.47 -24.91 0.77
CA VAL A 219 -18.25 -23.67 0.76
C VAL A 219 -19.48 -23.86 -0.11
N ARG A 220 -20.57 -23.20 0.25
CA ARG A 220 -21.75 -23.08 -0.61
C ARG A 220 -21.66 -21.78 -1.40
N ILE A 221 -21.88 -21.87 -2.71
CA ILE A 221 -21.86 -20.78 -3.67
C ILE A 221 -23.12 -20.92 -4.53
N GLY A 222 -24.06 -20.00 -4.38
CA GLY A 222 -25.43 -20.20 -4.86
C GLY A 222 -26.04 -21.48 -4.27
N ASP A 223 -26.56 -22.35 -5.14
CA ASP A 223 -27.19 -23.63 -4.76
C ASP A 223 -26.23 -24.82 -4.72
N LYS A 224 -24.94 -24.62 -4.97
CA LYS A 224 -23.95 -25.70 -5.06
C LYS A 224 -22.92 -25.63 -3.95
N ASN A 225 -22.53 -26.80 -3.45
CA ASN A 225 -21.37 -26.94 -2.57
C ASN A 225 -20.13 -27.22 -3.42
N TYR A 226 -19.05 -26.49 -3.15
CA TYR A 226 -17.75 -26.68 -3.78
C TYR A 226 -16.72 -27.08 -2.72
N ARG A 227 -15.97 -28.13 -3.01
CA ARG A 227 -14.91 -28.66 -2.15
C ARG A 227 -13.55 -28.13 -2.58
N SER A 228 -12.75 -27.69 -1.61
CA SER A 228 -11.35 -27.32 -1.82
C SER A 228 -10.49 -27.65 -0.60
N GLU A 229 -9.21 -27.86 -0.85
CA GLU A 229 -8.24 -28.10 0.22
C GLU A 229 -7.67 -26.81 0.80
N ARG A 230 -7.84 -25.66 0.14
CA ARG A 230 -7.30 -24.36 0.55
C ARG A 230 -8.31 -23.24 0.30
N PHE A 231 -8.37 -22.28 1.20
CA PHE A 231 -9.26 -21.13 1.08
C PHE A 231 -8.54 -19.82 1.40
N ILE A 232 -8.88 -18.76 0.69
CA ILE A 232 -8.50 -17.39 1.04
C ILE A 232 -9.76 -16.57 1.24
N ILE A 233 -9.91 -15.96 2.41
CA ILE A 233 -11.00 -15.03 2.71
C ILE A 233 -10.52 -13.62 2.41
N ALA A 234 -11.12 -12.99 1.40
CA ALA A 234 -10.77 -11.67 0.88
C ALA A 234 -12.01 -10.78 0.70
N THR A 235 -12.97 -10.90 1.62
CA THR A 235 -14.29 -10.25 1.57
C THR A 235 -14.26 -8.74 1.89
N GLY A 236 -13.08 -8.20 2.20
CA GLY A 236 -12.87 -6.79 2.43
C GLY A 236 -13.61 -6.24 3.65
N SER A 237 -14.06 -5.00 3.54
CA SER A 237 -14.70 -4.23 4.61
C SER A 237 -15.86 -3.39 4.05
N SER A 238 -16.72 -2.91 4.95
CA SER A 238 -17.83 -1.99 4.64
C SER A 238 -17.79 -0.74 5.55
N PRO A 239 -18.37 0.40 5.14
CA PRO A 239 -18.53 1.57 6.01
C PRO A 239 -19.19 1.18 7.34
N TRP A 240 -18.67 1.71 8.44
CA TRP A 240 -19.25 1.50 9.76
C TRP A 240 -20.14 2.67 10.16
N ILE A 241 -21.36 2.35 10.59
CA ILE A 241 -22.32 3.31 11.11
C ILE A 241 -22.36 3.14 12.63
N PRO A 242 -22.00 4.17 13.41
CA PRO A 242 -22.02 4.11 14.86
C PRO A 242 -23.48 4.13 15.35
N PRO A 243 -23.77 3.53 16.51
CA PRO A 243 -25.12 3.48 17.08
C PRO A 243 -25.55 4.83 17.67
N ILE A 244 -25.70 5.84 16.81
CA ILE A 244 -26.19 7.18 17.16
C ILE A 244 -27.72 7.13 17.22
N GLU A 245 -28.32 7.77 18.22
CA GLU A 245 -29.78 7.85 18.33
C GLU A 245 -30.39 8.50 17.08
N GLY A 246 -31.41 7.87 16.49
CA GLY A 246 -32.12 8.39 15.32
C GLY A 246 -31.39 8.23 13.97
N ILE A 247 -30.12 7.80 13.93
CA ILE A 247 -29.34 7.74 12.67
C ILE A 247 -29.98 6.86 11.59
N ASN A 248 -30.62 5.74 11.97
CA ASN A 248 -31.31 4.84 11.05
C ASN A 248 -32.61 5.42 10.47
N GLN A 249 -33.07 6.56 10.97
CA GLN A 249 -34.26 7.29 10.50
C GLN A 249 -33.86 8.50 9.63
N VAL A 250 -32.56 8.72 9.42
CA VAL A 250 -32.00 9.80 8.63
C VAL A 250 -31.44 9.20 7.33
N ASP A 251 -31.70 9.88 6.21
CA ASP A 251 -31.07 9.56 4.93
C ASP A 251 -29.62 10.06 4.94
N TYR A 252 -28.71 9.24 5.46
CA TYR A 252 -27.29 9.52 5.54
C TYR A 252 -26.53 8.93 4.35
N LEU A 253 -25.42 9.57 4.03
CA LEU A 253 -24.45 9.12 3.07
C LEU A 253 -23.36 8.30 3.76
N THR A 254 -22.83 7.33 3.03
CA THR A 254 -21.55 6.69 3.30
C THR A 254 -20.57 7.11 2.22
N SER A 255 -19.30 6.71 2.32
CA SER A 255 -18.34 6.92 1.23
C SER A 255 -18.83 6.36 -0.11
N THR A 256 -19.66 5.31 -0.12
CA THR A 256 -20.23 4.74 -1.34
C THR A 256 -21.31 5.64 -1.92
N THR A 257 -22.35 5.95 -1.15
CA THR A 257 -23.49 6.74 -1.65
C THR A 257 -23.14 8.21 -1.92
N ALA A 258 -22.13 8.75 -1.23
CA ALA A 258 -21.59 10.08 -1.51
C ALA A 258 -20.99 10.20 -2.92
N LEU A 259 -20.37 9.12 -3.44
CA LEU A 259 -19.82 9.07 -4.80
C LEU A 259 -20.88 8.85 -5.89
N GLU A 260 -22.13 8.63 -5.49
CA GLU A 260 -23.27 8.34 -6.38
C GLU A 260 -24.27 9.52 -6.47
N LEU A 261 -24.08 10.55 -5.64
CA LEU A 261 -24.91 11.76 -5.65
C LEU A 261 -25.03 12.33 -7.06
N LYS A 262 -26.25 12.69 -7.45
CA LYS A 262 -26.52 13.31 -8.76
C LYS A 262 -26.48 14.83 -8.72
N GLU A 263 -26.66 15.41 -7.53
CA GLU A 263 -26.62 16.85 -7.30
C GLU A 263 -25.66 17.18 -6.17
N LEU A 264 -25.04 18.35 -6.26
CA LEU A 264 -24.15 18.85 -5.23
C LEU A 264 -24.99 19.42 -4.06
N PRO A 265 -24.85 18.91 -2.82
CA PRO A 265 -25.60 19.46 -1.69
C PRO A 265 -25.09 20.88 -1.38
N LYS A 266 -25.99 21.79 -0.99
CA LYS A 266 -25.59 23.16 -0.61
C LYS A 266 -24.78 23.18 0.67
N SER A 267 -25.04 22.23 1.57
CA SER A 267 -24.30 22.03 2.80
C SER A 267 -24.21 20.55 3.17
N ILE A 268 -23.08 20.15 3.75
CA ILE A 268 -22.84 18.78 4.19
C ILE A 268 -22.17 18.74 5.56
N ILE A 269 -22.72 17.93 6.46
CA ILE A 269 -22.09 17.57 7.73
C ILE A 269 -21.33 16.26 7.53
N VAL A 270 -20.06 16.21 7.92
CA VAL A 270 -19.21 15.03 7.85
C VAL A 270 -18.89 14.54 9.26
N LEU A 271 -19.28 13.31 9.57
CA LEU A 271 -18.92 12.63 10.82
C LEU A 271 -17.64 11.82 10.62
N GLY A 272 -16.58 12.24 11.30
CA GLY A 272 -15.23 11.66 11.21
C GLY A 272 -14.26 12.58 10.47
N GLY A 273 -13.16 12.94 11.13
CA GLY A 273 -12.03 13.72 10.66
C GLY A 273 -10.79 12.87 10.39
N SER A 274 -11.00 11.65 9.87
CA SER A 274 -9.95 10.77 9.34
C SER A 274 -9.90 10.83 7.80
N VAL A 275 -9.06 10.01 7.17
CA VAL A 275 -8.76 10.02 5.71
C VAL A 275 -10.00 10.23 4.84
N VAL A 276 -10.99 9.32 4.95
CA VAL A 276 -12.21 9.38 4.11
C VAL A 276 -13.03 10.64 4.39
N GLY A 277 -13.18 11.01 5.66
CA GLY A 277 -13.96 12.19 6.03
C GLY A 277 -13.34 13.48 5.48
N LEU A 278 -12.02 13.64 5.62
CA LEU A 278 -11.31 14.84 5.18
C LEU A 278 -11.19 14.96 3.66
N GLU A 279 -10.93 13.86 2.96
CA GLU A 279 -10.93 13.85 1.49
C GLU A 279 -12.29 14.29 0.93
N PHE A 280 -13.39 13.76 1.47
CA PHE A 280 -14.73 14.13 1.02
C PHE A 280 -15.11 15.55 1.48
N ALA A 281 -14.75 15.93 2.70
CA ALA A 281 -15.00 17.28 3.22
C ALA A 281 -14.37 18.34 2.30
N GLN A 282 -13.10 18.18 1.95
CA GLN A 282 -12.42 19.12 1.08
C GLN A 282 -12.94 19.05 -0.36
N MET A 283 -13.20 17.85 -0.90
CA MET A 283 -13.81 17.68 -2.23
C MET A 283 -15.13 18.47 -2.35
N TYR A 284 -16.05 18.35 -1.40
CA TYR A 284 -17.31 19.09 -1.44
C TYR A 284 -17.14 20.59 -1.22
N ALA A 285 -16.22 21.00 -0.33
CA ALA A 285 -15.89 22.41 -0.13
C ALA A 285 -15.33 23.05 -1.42
N HIS A 286 -14.45 22.33 -2.12
CA HIS A 286 -13.87 22.75 -3.38
C HIS A 286 -14.92 22.91 -4.48
N PHE A 287 -15.90 22.00 -4.55
CA PHE A 287 -17.07 22.15 -5.43
C PHE A 287 -18.06 23.26 -5.00
N GLY A 288 -17.93 23.80 -3.78
CA GLY A 288 -18.67 24.96 -3.31
C GLY A 288 -19.75 24.69 -2.25
N SER A 289 -19.85 23.46 -1.72
CA SER A 289 -20.72 23.15 -0.58
C SER A 289 -20.20 23.81 0.71
N LYS A 290 -21.09 24.25 1.60
CA LYS A 290 -20.72 24.57 2.98
C LYS A 290 -20.45 23.26 3.75
N VAL A 291 -19.28 23.11 4.37
CA VAL A 291 -18.89 21.86 5.02
C VAL A 291 -18.65 22.06 6.51
N THR A 292 -19.22 21.16 7.32
CA THR A 292 -18.93 21.06 8.76
C THR A 292 -18.42 19.66 9.07
N VAL A 293 -17.24 19.53 9.68
CA VAL A 293 -16.63 18.27 10.11
C VAL A 293 -16.75 18.13 11.62
N LEU A 294 -17.30 16.99 12.08
CA LEU A 294 -17.38 16.62 13.49
C LEU A 294 -16.47 15.41 13.73
N GLU A 295 -15.40 15.60 14.51
CA GLU A 295 -14.45 14.56 14.91
C GLU A 295 -14.54 14.36 16.43
N VAL A 296 -14.66 13.10 16.86
CA VAL A 296 -14.76 12.75 18.28
C VAL A 296 -13.41 12.83 18.99
N MET A 297 -12.32 12.63 18.26
CA MET A 297 -10.96 12.73 18.77
C MET A 297 -10.51 14.20 18.92
N PRO A 298 -9.47 14.46 19.72
CA PRO A 298 -8.96 15.83 19.93
C PRO A 298 -8.36 16.49 18.69
N ARG A 299 -7.99 15.70 17.66
CA ARG A 299 -7.32 16.18 16.45
C ARG A 299 -7.83 15.42 15.22
N LEU A 300 -7.73 16.09 14.07
CA LEU A 300 -7.84 15.45 12.76
C LEU A 300 -6.69 14.48 12.55
N LEU A 301 -6.89 13.47 11.69
CA LEU A 301 -5.90 12.43 11.39
C LEU A 301 -5.14 11.95 12.65
N PRO A 302 -5.83 11.44 13.69
CA PRO A 302 -5.21 11.20 15.00
C PRO A 302 -4.06 10.16 15.01
N GLY A 303 -3.85 9.44 13.90
CA GLY A 303 -2.71 8.54 13.70
C GLY A 303 -1.45 9.22 13.12
N GLU A 304 -1.54 10.49 12.73
CA GLU A 304 -0.42 11.29 12.22
C GLU A 304 0.32 12.06 13.33
N GLU A 305 1.47 12.63 12.94
CA GLU A 305 2.21 13.59 13.76
C GLU A 305 1.33 14.83 14.07
N GLU A 306 1.58 15.43 15.23
CA GLU A 306 0.79 16.55 15.74
C GLU A 306 0.83 17.76 14.80
N GLU A 307 2.05 18.15 14.43
CA GLU A 307 2.34 19.26 13.54
C GLU A 307 1.70 19.10 12.14
N ILE A 308 1.57 17.87 11.65
CA ILE A 308 0.91 17.56 10.38
C ILE A 308 -0.60 17.72 10.51
N SER A 309 -1.16 17.22 11.61
CA SER A 309 -2.58 17.29 11.91
C SER A 309 -3.04 18.74 12.09
N GLU A 310 -2.24 19.56 12.77
CA GLU A 310 -2.48 20.99 12.99
C GLU A 310 -2.36 21.79 11.69
N ALA A 311 -1.31 21.53 10.89
CA ALA A 311 -1.14 22.17 9.59
C ALA A 311 -2.33 21.88 8.67
N LEU A 312 -2.74 20.62 8.56
CA LEU A 312 -3.90 20.24 7.75
C LEU A 312 -5.17 20.95 8.23
N ARG A 313 -5.41 20.99 9.54
CA ARG A 313 -6.56 21.70 10.11
C ARG A 313 -6.58 23.17 9.69
N SER A 314 -5.46 23.88 9.83
CA SER A 314 -5.35 25.29 9.43
C SER A 314 -5.71 25.47 7.95
N TYR A 315 -5.15 24.65 7.06
CA TYR A 315 -5.41 24.76 5.63
C TYR A 315 -6.86 24.47 5.26
N LEU A 316 -7.53 23.53 5.93
CA LEU A 316 -8.93 23.24 5.71
C LEU A 316 -9.84 24.37 6.25
N GLU A 317 -9.52 24.94 7.41
CA GLU A 317 -10.26 26.07 8.00
C GLU A 317 -10.09 27.36 7.16
N GLU A 318 -8.90 27.60 6.60
CA GLU A 318 -8.63 28.69 5.64
C GLU A 318 -9.47 28.56 4.36
N GLU A 319 -9.84 27.34 3.97
CA GLU A 319 -10.74 27.06 2.85
C GLU A 319 -12.23 27.16 3.22
N GLY A 320 -12.54 27.55 4.46
CA GLY A 320 -13.90 27.76 4.95
C GLY A 320 -14.60 26.50 5.44
N ILE A 321 -13.87 25.41 5.68
CA ILE A 321 -14.42 24.20 6.30
C ILE A 321 -14.54 24.44 7.80
N GLU A 322 -15.73 24.26 8.37
CA GLU A 322 -15.97 24.38 9.79
C GLU A 322 -15.60 23.08 10.49
N ILE A 323 -14.68 23.10 11.46
CA ILE A 323 -14.14 21.89 12.09
C ILE A 323 -14.34 21.91 13.60
N HIS A 324 -15.00 20.87 14.11
CA HIS A 324 -15.21 20.64 15.53
C HIS A 324 -14.61 19.30 15.95
N THR A 325 -13.59 19.38 16.80
CA THR A 325 -12.95 18.23 17.45
C THR A 325 -13.56 18.01 18.83
N GLU A 326 -13.32 16.84 19.43
CA GLU A 326 -13.94 16.42 20.69
C GLU A 326 -15.48 16.50 20.62
N ALA A 327 -16.05 16.29 19.43
CA ALA A 327 -17.47 16.37 19.15
C ALA A 327 -18.14 15.00 19.30
N ASN A 328 -18.72 14.75 20.47
CA ASN A 328 -19.46 13.52 20.73
C ASN A 328 -20.90 13.64 20.18
N VAL A 329 -21.17 13.00 19.04
CA VAL A 329 -22.50 13.04 18.41
C VAL A 329 -23.48 12.20 19.22
N LEU A 330 -24.55 12.85 19.72
CA LEU A 330 -25.57 12.24 20.56
C LEU A 330 -26.75 11.69 19.72
N SER A 331 -27.24 12.49 18.77
CA SER A 331 -28.42 12.14 17.98
C SER A 331 -28.40 12.76 16.59
N ALA A 332 -29.03 12.08 15.64
CA ALA A 332 -29.30 12.57 14.29
C ALA A 332 -30.81 12.60 14.03
N ILE A 333 -31.31 13.71 13.49
CA ILE A 333 -32.74 13.96 13.30
C ILE A 333 -32.99 14.42 11.86
N SER A 334 -34.00 13.87 11.22
CA SER A 334 -34.48 14.36 9.93
C SER A 334 -35.28 15.66 10.15
N ASN A 335 -34.91 16.74 9.45
CA ASN A 335 -35.56 18.05 9.54
C ASN A 335 -35.98 18.52 8.15
N GLY A 336 -37.06 17.94 7.62
CA GLY A 336 -37.52 18.21 6.25
C GLY A 336 -36.49 17.75 5.22
N ARG A 337 -35.90 18.69 4.47
CA ARG A 337 -34.80 18.38 3.53
C ARG A 337 -33.43 18.28 4.22
N ASN A 338 -33.30 18.92 5.37
CA ASN A 338 -32.05 19.00 6.13
C ASN A 338 -31.94 17.88 7.16
N LYS A 339 -30.73 17.68 7.66
CA LYS A 339 -30.35 16.76 8.71
C LYS A 339 -29.80 17.60 9.84
N LYS A 340 -30.34 17.37 11.04
CA LYS A 340 -29.91 18.04 12.26
C LYS A 340 -29.10 17.06 13.12
N ILE A 341 -27.91 17.47 13.53
CA ILE A 341 -27.01 16.71 14.39
C ILE A 341 -26.88 17.44 15.72
N ILE A 342 -27.09 16.72 16.81
CA ILE A 342 -26.82 17.23 18.16
C ILE A 342 -25.54 16.57 18.63
N ALA A 343 -24.52 17.38 18.91
CA ALA A 343 -23.26 16.90 19.48
C ALA A 343 -22.98 17.59 20.82
N GLU A 344 -22.29 16.89 21.70
CA GLU A 344 -21.72 17.46 22.91
C GLU A 344 -20.27 17.83 22.66
N ILE A 345 -19.93 19.10 22.89
CA ILE A 345 -18.58 19.65 22.75
C ILE A 345 -18.26 20.40 24.04
N LYS A 346 -17.19 20.00 24.73
CA LYS A 346 -16.78 20.61 26.02
C LYS A 346 -17.95 20.70 27.02
N GLY A 347 -18.78 19.64 27.08
CA GLY A 347 -19.95 19.54 27.97
C GLY A 347 -21.17 20.38 27.56
N LYS A 348 -21.15 21.01 26.38
CA LYS A 348 -22.28 21.78 25.85
C LYS A 348 -22.90 21.07 24.67
N LYS A 349 -24.24 20.99 24.64
CA LYS A 349 -24.98 20.53 23.46
C LYS A 349 -25.00 21.63 22.41
N ILE A 350 -24.55 21.29 21.21
CA ILE A 350 -24.52 22.18 20.05
C ILE A 350 -25.27 21.49 18.92
N GLU A 351 -26.02 22.28 18.16
CA GLU A 351 -26.82 21.82 17.04
C GLU A 351 -26.17 22.23 15.73
N PHE A 352 -26.06 21.28 14.81
CA PHE A 352 -25.56 21.48 13.46
C PHE A 352 -26.64 21.09 12.47
N GLU A 353 -26.77 21.84 11.38
CA GLU A 353 -27.75 21.57 10.33
C GLU A 353 -27.09 21.61 8.95
N GLY A 354 -27.41 20.61 8.12
CA GLY A 354 -26.92 20.52 6.75
C GLY A 354 -27.88 19.76 5.84
N GLU A 355 -27.79 20.00 4.54
CA GLU A 355 -28.64 19.33 3.54
C GLU A 355 -28.26 17.85 3.36
N ALA A 356 -26.98 17.52 3.53
CA ALA A 356 -26.47 16.14 3.51
C ALA A 356 -25.72 15.80 4.81
N LEU A 357 -25.69 14.52 5.15
CA LEU A 357 -24.93 13.97 6.27
C LEU A 357 -24.06 12.83 5.74
N LEU A 358 -22.74 12.96 5.80
CA LEU A 358 -21.80 11.88 5.47
C LEU A 358 -21.28 11.23 6.75
N VAL A 359 -21.49 9.92 6.89
CA VAL A 359 -20.94 9.11 7.98
C VAL A 359 -19.65 8.44 7.49
N ALA A 360 -18.50 8.97 7.92
CA ALA A 360 -17.16 8.52 7.57
C ALA A 360 -16.36 8.03 8.80
N THR A 361 -17.05 7.37 9.75
CA THR A 361 -16.50 6.99 11.07
C THR A 361 -15.65 5.71 11.08
N GLY A 362 -15.16 5.29 9.91
CA GLY A 362 -14.34 4.10 9.73
C GLY A 362 -15.06 2.95 9.04
N ARG A 363 -14.43 1.77 9.08
CA ARG A 363 -14.85 0.58 8.33
C ARG A 363 -14.85 -0.66 9.22
N ARG A 364 -15.65 -1.65 8.87
CA ARG A 364 -15.73 -2.96 9.55
C ARG A 364 -15.45 -4.11 8.57
N PRO A 365 -14.66 -5.11 8.96
CA PRO A 365 -14.45 -6.34 8.20
C PRO A 365 -15.76 -7.06 7.85
N ASN A 366 -15.86 -7.57 6.62
CA ASN A 366 -17.03 -8.30 6.14
C ASN A 366 -16.94 -9.79 6.49
N THR A 367 -17.21 -10.15 7.74
CA THR A 367 -17.16 -11.55 8.22
C THR A 367 -18.53 -12.15 8.56
N ALA A 368 -19.56 -11.32 8.66
CA ALA A 368 -20.92 -11.76 8.98
C ALA A 368 -21.44 -12.76 7.94
N GLY A 369 -22.03 -13.86 8.42
CA GLY A 369 -22.66 -14.88 7.57
C GLY A 369 -21.71 -15.75 6.75
N LEU A 370 -20.38 -15.65 6.95
CA LEU A 370 -19.41 -16.48 6.22
C LEU A 370 -19.30 -17.92 6.75
N GLY A 371 -19.93 -18.26 7.88
CA GLY A 371 -19.83 -19.58 8.48
C GLY A 371 -18.47 -19.87 9.15
N LEU A 372 -17.75 -18.83 9.57
CA LEU A 372 -16.40 -18.93 10.16
C LEU A 372 -16.38 -19.84 11.41
N GLU A 373 -17.46 -19.81 12.18
CA GLU A 373 -17.67 -20.63 13.38
C GLU A 373 -17.68 -22.14 13.07
N LYS A 374 -18.17 -22.54 11.90
CA LYS A 374 -18.21 -23.94 11.46
C LYS A 374 -16.82 -24.49 11.13
N VAL A 375 -15.87 -23.60 10.85
CA VAL A 375 -14.49 -23.93 10.50
C VAL A 375 -13.55 -23.74 11.70
N GLY A 376 -13.93 -22.89 12.66
CA GLY A 376 -13.12 -22.55 13.84
C GLY A 376 -12.14 -21.40 13.60
N ILE A 377 -12.49 -20.47 12.70
CA ILE A 377 -11.68 -19.29 12.40
C ILE A 377 -11.91 -18.22 13.47
N LYS A 378 -10.83 -17.74 14.09
CA LYS A 378 -10.88 -16.70 15.13
C LYS A 378 -11.01 -15.31 14.52
N VAL A 379 -11.86 -14.48 15.12
CA VAL A 379 -12.02 -13.06 14.80
C VAL A 379 -11.79 -12.20 16.05
N ASP A 380 -11.39 -10.95 15.85
CA ASP A 380 -11.24 -9.96 16.92
C ASP A 380 -12.60 -9.35 17.34
N LYS A 381 -12.58 -8.43 18.31
CA LYS A 381 -13.79 -7.74 18.81
C LYS A 381 -14.49 -6.86 17.76
N LYS A 382 -13.78 -6.47 16.69
CA LYS A 382 -14.32 -5.67 15.58
C LYS A 382 -14.74 -6.56 14.39
N GLY A 383 -14.63 -7.88 14.52
CA GLY A 383 -14.99 -8.87 13.50
C GLY A 383 -13.90 -9.14 12.46
N GLY A 384 -12.69 -8.63 12.64
CA GLY A 384 -11.55 -8.89 11.74
C GLY A 384 -10.95 -10.27 11.96
N ILE A 385 -10.57 -10.96 10.89
CA ILE A 385 -9.95 -12.29 10.96
C ILE A 385 -8.52 -12.14 11.48
N ILE A 386 -8.20 -12.90 12.53
CA ILE A 386 -6.86 -12.93 13.11
C ILE A 386 -5.97 -13.83 12.25
N VAL A 387 -4.85 -13.29 11.80
CA VAL A 387 -3.82 -14.01 11.02
C VAL A 387 -2.44 -13.79 11.62
N ASP A 388 -1.49 -14.64 11.24
CA ASP A 388 -0.06 -14.40 11.43
C ASP A 388 0.53 -13.56 10.28
N ASP A 389 1.85 -13.27 10.35
CA ASP A 389 2.57 -12.49 9.32
C ASP A 389 2.60 -13.17 7.93
N GLU A 390 2.23 -14.45 7.86
CA GLU A 390 2.17 -15.27 6.64
C GLU A 390 0.74 -15.32 6.07
N MET A 391 -0.17 -14.50 6.62
CA MET A 391 -1.60 -14.38 6.28
C MET A 391 -2.45 -15.59 6.67
N LYS A 392 -1.91 -16.51 7.48
CA LYS A 392 -2.56 -17.76 7.86
C LYS A 392 -3.49 -17.55 9.05
N THR A 393 -4.69 -18.09 8.98
CA THR A 393 -5.67 -18.01 10.08
C THR A 393 -5.38 -19.03 11.18
N SER A 394 -6.23 -19.10 12.21
CA SER A 394 -6.22 -20.19 13.21
C SER A 394 -6.47 -21.59 12.64
N VAL A 395 -6.83 -21.70 11.35
CA VAL A 395 -7.10 -22.95 10.66
C VAL A 395 -6.06 -23.15 9.56
N SER A 396 -5.37 -24.30 9.59
CA SER A 396 -4.14 -24.53 8.80
C SER A 396 -4.31 -24.50 7.29
N HIS A 397 -5.55 -24.61 6.80
CA HIS A 397 -5.88 -24.61 5.38
C HIS A 397 -6.70 -23.40 4.95
N VAL A 398 -6.79 -22.36 5.80
CA VAL A 398 -7.47 -21.10 5.49
C VAL A 398 -6.55 -19.92 5.78
N TRP A 399 -6.48 -19.00 4.82
CA TRP A 399 -5.78 -17.71 4.91
C TRP A 399 -6.80 -16.58 4.78
N ALA A 400 -6.42 -15.38 5.20
CA ALA A 400 -7.23 -14.19 5.00
C ALA A 400 -6.37 -13.02 4.51
N ALA A 401 -6.93 -12.17 3.65
CA ALA A 401 -6.19 -11.12 2.96
C ALA A 401 -7.02 -9.84 2.76
N GLY A 402 -6.35 -8.70 2.74
CA GLY A 402 -6.99 -7.37 2.64
C GLY A 402 -7.74 -6.94 3.90
N ASP A 403 -8.67 -6.01 3.74
CA ASP A 403 -9.35 -5.31 4.85
C ASP A 403 -10.18 -6.20 5.79
N VAL A 404 -10.38 -7.48 5.46
CA VAL A 404 -11.03 -8.43 6.36
C VAL A 404 -10.12 -8.85 7.51
N VAL A 405 -8.81 -8.64 7.36
CA VAL A 405 -7.79 -8.98 8.36
C VAL A 405 -7.81 -7.98 9.52
N SER A 406 -7.68 -8.50 10.74
CA SER A 406 -7.63 -7.72 11.97
C SER A 406 -6.37 -6.87 12.07
N GLY A 407 -6.53 -5.59 12.43
CA GLY A 407 -5.43 -4.74 12.90
C GLY A 407 -4.42 -4.29 11.83
N VAL A 408 -4.69 -4.51 10.54
CA VAL A 408 -3.82 -4.09 9.44
C VAL A 408 -4.31 -2.79 8.79
N PRO A 409 -3.43 -1.98 8.19
CA PRO A 409 -3.87 -0.81 7.43
C PRO A 409 -4.70 -1.24 6.21
N MET A 410 -5.82 -0.55 5.98
CA MET A 410 -6.77 -0.84 4.90
C MET A 410 -6.39 -0.11 3.62
N LEU A 411 -5.35 -0.59 2.95
CA LEU A 411 -4.84 -0.04 1.68
C LEU A 411 -4.94 -1.09 0.58
N VAL A 412 -5.31 -0.67 -0.64
CA VAL A 412 -5.43 -1.59 -1.78
C VAL A 412 -4.11 -2.30 -2.13
N THR A 413 -2.98 -1.60 -1.97
CA THR A 413 -1.64 -2.15 -2.21
C THR A 413 -1.27 -3.22 -1.18
N ILE A 414 -1.62 -3.01 0.09
CA ILE A 414 -1.52 -4.02 1.16
C ILE A 414 -2.43 -5.21 0.84
N ALA A 415 -3.69 -4.95 0.46
CA ALA A 415 -4.65 -6.00 0.15
C ALA A 415 -4.17 -6.92 -0.98
N ALA A 416 -3.68 -6.34 -2.09
CA ALA A 416 -3.09 -7.09 -3.18
C ALA A 416 -1.88 -7.91 -2.71
N ARG A 417 -0.98 -7.30 -1.93
CA ARG A 417 0.21 -8.00 -1.40
C ARG A 417 -0.15 -9.14 -0.45
N HIS A 418 -1.13 -8.95 0.43
CA HIS A 418 -1.68 -10.00 1.30
C HIS A 418 -2.20 -11.16 0.45
N GLY A 419 -2.97 -10.87 -0.61
CA GLY A 419 -3.53 -11.88 -1.51
C GLY A 419 -2.44 -12.75 -2.14
N SER A 420 -1.40 -12.13 -2.72
CA SER A 420 -0.29 -12.88 -3.32
C SER A 420 0.53 -13.68 -2.30
N ILE A 421 0.76 -13.14 -1.10
CA ILE A 421 1.45 -13.87 -0.01
C ILE A 421 0.62 -15.08 0.43
N ALA A 422 -0.68 -14.88 0.68
CA ALA A 422 -1.60 -15.92 1.10
C ALA A 422 -1.66 -17.07 0.08
N ALA A 423 -1.81 -16.75 -1.21
CA ALA A 423 -1.84 -17.76 -2.28
C ALA A 423 -0.52 -18.53 -2.40
N GLU A 424 0.61 -17.83 -2.38
CA GLU A 424 1.93 -18.46 -2.45
C GLU A 424 2.16 -19.40 -1.25
N ASN A 425 1.88 -18.95 -0.03
CA ASN A 425 2.04 -19.77 1.17
C ASN A 425 1.04 -20.94 1.19
N ALA A 426 -0.21 -20.74 0.76
CA ALA A 426 -1.23 -21.78 0.74
C ALA A 426 -0.89 -22.96 -0.19
N LEU A 427 -0.28 -22.68 -1.34
CA LEU A 427 0.01 -23.67 -2.39
C LEU A 427 1.42 -24.27 -2.30
N THR A 428 2.39 -23.52 -1.78
CA THR A 428 3.79 -23.98 -1.69
C THR A 428 4.18 -24.44 -0.29
N GLY A 429 3.37 -24.13 0.74
CA GLY A 429 3.75 -24.31 2.14
C GLY A 429 4.91 -23.40 2.56
N GLY A 430 5.18 -22.35 1.78
CA GLY A 430 6.16 -21.33 2.09
C GLY A 430 5.77 -20.48 3.29
N ASN A 431 6.75 -19.69 3.75
CA ASN A 431 6.69 -18.86 4.95
C ASN A 431 6.94 -17.38 4.62
N LYS A 432 6.44 -16.92 3.47
CA LYS A 432 6.63 -15.54 3.02
C LYS A 432 5.85 -14.62 3.94
N LYS A 433 6.52 -13.58 4.45
CA LYS A 433 5.93 -12.62 5.40
C LYS A 433 5.63 -11.28 4.76
N MET A 434 4.66 -10.58 5.33
CA MET A 434 4.38 -9.18 4.99
C MET A 434 5.40 -8.24 5.63
N ASP A 435 5.85 -7.24 4.88
CA ASP A 435 6.63 -6.12 5.40
C ASP A 435 5.71 -4.89 5.46
N TYR A 436 5.32 -4.50 6.67
CA TYR A 436 4.48 -3.32 6.90
C TYR A 436 5.30 -2.05 7.08
N LEU A 437 6.57 -2.15 7.46
CA LEU A 437 7.39 -0.99 7.80
C LEU A 437 7.61 -0.11 6.57
N SER A 438 7.87 -0.73 5.42
CA SER A 438 8.14 -0.01 4.19
C SER A 438 6.90 0.37 3.38
N VAL A 439 5.68 0.26 3.94
CA VAL A 439 4.46 0.56 3.20
C VAL A 439 4.19 2.06 3.23
N PRO A 440 4.26 2.77 2.10
CA PRO A 440 3.83 4.16 2.04
C PRO A 440 2.30 4.26 2.01
N TYR A 441 1.78 5.38 2.48
CA TYR A 441 0.38 5.76 2.37
C TYR A 441 0.25 7.26 2.12
N ALA A 442 -0.95 7.68 1.69
CA ALA A 442 -1.29 9.06 1.48
C ALA A 442 -2.77 9.35 1.79
N VAL A 443 -3.05 10.61 2.14
CA VAL A 443 -4.36 11.24 2.24
C VAL A 443 -4.40 12.33 1.18
N PHE A 444 -5.37 12.22 0.26
CA PHE A 444 -5.42 13.05 -0.94
C PHE A 444 -6.24 14.34 -0.71
N THR A 445 -5.96 15.00 0.40
CA THR A 445 -6.31 16.43 0.56
C THR A 445 -5.34 17.28 -0.26
N THR A 446 -5.57 18.59 -0.33
CA THR A 446 -4.66 19.54 -0.94
C THR A 446 -4.28 20.61 0.08
N PRO A 447 -3.06 20.64 0.63
CA PRO A 447 -1.94 19.74 0.35
C PRO A 447 -2.19 18.29 0.81
N GLU A 448 -1.48 17.36 0.20
CA GLU A 448 -1.58 15.93 0.50
C GLU A 448 -0.80 15.62 1.78
N VAL A 449 -1.28 14.65 2.57
CA VAL A 449 -0.52 14.09 3.69
C VAL A 449 0.03 12.73 3.26
N ALA A 450 1.29 12.42 3.55
CA ALA A 450 1.89 11.14 3.21
C ALA A 450 2.88 10.68 4.28
N GLY A 451 3.07 9.36 4.38
CA GLY A 451 4.02 8.80 5.32
C GLY A 451 4.49 7.40 4.96
N VAL A 452 5.61 7.01 5.55
CA VAL A 452 6.16 5.65 5.52
C VAL A 452 6.98 5.39 6.78
N GLY A 453 7.02 4.15 7.24
CA GLY A 453 7.77 3.78 8.45
C GLY A 453 7.10 4.23 9.75
N LEU A 454 7.92 4.35 10.79
CA LEU A 454 7.47 4.67 12.15
C LEU A 454 7.26 6.18 12.34
N GLY A 455 6.24 6.53 13.12
CA GLY A 455 6.10 7.89 13.65
C GLY A 455 7.07 8.12 14.81
N GLU A 456 7.23 9.36 15.26
CA GLU A 456 8.17 9.65 16.36
C GLU A 456 7.74 8.95 17.65
N LYS A 457 6.48 9.16 18.05
CA LYS A 457 5.92 8.51 19.24
C LYS A 457 5.96 6.99 19.12
N GLU A 458 5.59 6.46 17.96
CA GLU A 458 5.62 5.02 17.71
C GLU A 458 7.03 4.42 17.83
N ALA A 459 8.04 5.10 17.29
CA ALA A 459 9.43 4.67 17.39
C ALA A 459 9.92 4.69 18.86
N ARG A 460 9.60 5.74 19.61
CA ARG A 460 9.92 5.81 21.05
C ARG A 460 9.22 4.72 21.86
N ASP A 461 7.93 4.47 21.60
CA ASP A 461 7.15 3.41 22.25
C ASP A 461 7.72 2.01 21.95
N LYS A 462 8.35 1.82 20.78
CA LYS A 462 9.07 0.60 20.38
C LYS A 462 10.49 0.51 20.98
N GLY A 463 10.92 1.48 21.78
CA GLY A 463 12.20 1.48 22.48
C GLY A 463 13.37 2.08 21.69
N TYR A 464 13.14 2.70 20.53
CA TYR A 464 14.19 3.37 19.79
C TYR A 464 14.58 4.69 20.46
N ARG A 465 15.89 4.96 20.54
CA ARG A 465 16.41 6.32 20.72
C ARG A 465 16.35 7.03 19.37
N VAL A 466 15.59 8.12 19.30
CA VAL A 466 15.34 8.80 18.03
C VAL A 466 15.78 10.25 18.04
N LYS A 467 16.34 10.67 16.91
CA LYS A 467 16.54 12.06 16.52
C LYS A 467 15.60 12.39 15.36
N VAL A 468 15.23 13.66 15.25
CA VAL A 468 14.22 14.13 14.30
C VAL A 468 14.79 15.27 13.46
N GLY A 469 14.61 15.16 12.15
CA GLY A 469 14.88 16.22 11.18
C GLY A 469 13.56 16.84 10.76
N TYR A 470 13.55 18.17 10.59
CA TYR A 470 12.33 18.92 10.30
C TYR A 470 12.60 19.93 9.19
N LEU A 471 11.78 19.90 8.14
CA LEU A 471 11.88 20.80 7.00
C LEU A 471 10.53 21.46 6.72
N ASP A 472 10.48 22.79 6.83
CA ASP A 472 9.36 23.61 6.37
C ASP A 472 9.43 23.77 4.84
N PHE A 473 8.31 23.57 4.14
CA PHE A 473 8.27 23.62 2.67
C PHE A 473 8.58 24.99 2.08
N LYS A 474 8.58 26.08 2.88
CA LYS A 474 9.12 27.38 2.44
C LYS A 474 10.61 27.34 2.07
N HIS A 475 11.35 26.34 2.56
CA HIS A 475 12.76 26.13 2.25
C HIS A 475 12.98 25.21 1.04
N VAL A 476 11.93 24.65 0.44
CA VAL A 476 12.02 23.82 -0.76
C VAL A 476 11.92 24.74 -2.00
N PRO A 477 12.98 24.87 -2.82
CA PRO A 477 12.99 25.82 -3.93
C PRO A 477 11.85 25.60 -4.92
N LYS A 478 11.53 24.34 -5.24
CA LYS A 478 10.40 24.02 -6.13
C LYS A 478 9.04 24.48 -5.57
N ALA A 479 8.83 24.40 -4.26
CA ALA A 479 7.61 24.87 -3.59
C ALA A 479 7.44 26.39 -3.77
N GLY A 480 8.53 27.15 -3.61
CA GLY A 480 8.57 28.59 -3.88
C GLY A 480 8.28 28.94 -5.35
N ILE A 481 8.82 28.15 -6.29
CA ILE A 481 8.56 28.31 -7.74
C ILE A 481 7.09 28.07 -8.08
N ILE A 482 6.48 27.00 -7.54
CA ILE A 482 5.06 26.71 -7.77
C ILE A 482 4.13 27.56 -6.91
N ARG A 483 4.71 28.33 -5.98
CA ARG A 483 4.07 29.26 -5.03
C ARG A 483 3.16 28.60 -4.00
N ASP A 484 3.27 27.28 -3.84
CA ASP A 484 2.60 26.52 -2.80
C ASP A 484 3.65 26.00 -1.81
N THR A 485 3.93 26.81 -0.79
CA THR A 485 4.88 26.49 0.29
C THR A 485 4.20 25.90 1.51
N ARG A 486 2.91 25.56 1.42
CA ARG A 486 2.18 24.96 2.53
C ARG A 486 2.74 23.57 2.80
N GLY A 487 3.07 23.32 4.05
CA GLY A 487 3.45 22.00 4.51
C GLY A 487 4.81 21.91 5.19
N LEU A 488 5.14 20.68 5.58
CA LEU A 488 6.35 20.31 6.31
C LEU A 488 6.70 18.85 6.04
N MET A 489 7.96 18.49 6.28
CA MET A 489 8.44 17.12 6.33
C MET A 489 9.17 16.88 7.65
N LYS A 490 8.92 15.70 8.22
CA LYS A 490 9.58 15.18 9.41
C LYS A 490 10.24 13.85 9.10
N MET A 491 11.54 13.75 9.37
CA MET A 491 12.32 12.52 9.21
C MET A 491 12.68 11.98 10.59
N ILE A 492 12.29 10.74 10.87
CA ILE A 492 12.54 10.05 12.14
C ILE A 492 13.71 9.09 11.95
N VAL A 493 14.75 9.25 12.76
CA VAL A 493 16.02 8.52 12.60
C VAL A 493 16.47 7.88 13.92
N GLU A 494 16.95 6.65 13.86
CA GLU A 494 17.59 5.97 14.99
C GLU A 494 18.93 6.65 15.32
N GLU A 495 19.09 7.09 16.58
CA GLU A 495 20.23 7.90 17.01
C GLU A 495 21.57 7.16 16.87
N GLU A 496 21.60 5.87 17.20
CA GLU A 496 22.83 5.07 17.22
C GLU A 496 23.38 4.74 15.84
N THR A 497 22.50 4.52 14.87
CA THR A 497 22.87 3.99 13.55
C THR A 497 22.66 4.99 12.42
N ASN A 498 22.02 6.12 12.70
CA ASN A 498 21.55 7.09 11.71
C ASN A 498 20.58 6.51 10.67
N ARG A 499 19.96 5.34 10.93
CA ARG A 499 18.98 4.73 10.03
C ARG A 499 17.65 5.45 10.05
N ILE A 500 17.09 5.64 8.87
CA ILE A 500 15.75 6.24 8.71
C ILE A 500 14.70 5.22 9.14
N LEU A 501 13.97 5.55 10.20
CA LEU A 501 12.88 4.74 10.74
C LEU A 501 11.54 5.08 10.10
N GLY A 502 11.37 6.34 9.69
CA GLY A 502 10.16 6.80 9.03
C GLY A 502 10.26 8.24 8.53
N VAL A 503 9.34 8.59 7.63
CA VAL A 503 9.17 9.93 7.09
C VAL A 503 7.68 10.24 7.11
N ARG A 504 7.33 11.44 7.56
CA ARG A 504 5.97 11.98 7.64
C ARG A 504 5.97 13.34 6.96
N MET A 505 4.98 13.63 6.12
CA MET A 505 4.94 14.91 5.42
C MET A 505 3.52 15.34 5.09
N ILE A 506 3.34 16.65 4.97
CA ILE A 506 2.19 17.29 4.33
C ILE A 506 2.74 18.28 3.33
N ALA A 507 2.36 18.18 2.07
CA ALA A 507 2.90 19.01 0.99
C ALA A 507 2.11 18.84 -0.32
N PRO A 508 2.30 19.72 -1.31
CA PRO A 508 1.98 19.41 -2.70
C PRO A 508 2.72 18.14 -3.15
N ASP A 509 2.03 17.27 -3.89
CA ASP A 509 2.56 16.01 -4.45
C ASP A 509 3.20 15.06 -3.41
N ALA A 510 2.78 15.11 -2.14
CA ALA A 510 3.33 14.29 -1.08
C ALA A 510 3.18 12.77 -1.35
N ALA A 511 2.09 12.35 -2.01
CA ALA A 511 1.83 10.96 -2.36
C ALA A 511 2.86 10.38 -3.33
N ASP A 512 3.46 11.22 -4.18
CA ASP A 512 4.54 10.84 -5.10
C ASP A 512 5.92 10.95 -4.44
N ILE A 513 6.16 12.02 -3.68
CA ILE A 513 7.45 12.23 -2.99
C ILE A 513 7.76 11.10 -2.02
N ILE A 514 6.76 10.63 -1.26
CA ILE A 514 6.95 9.60 -0.22
C ILE A 514 7.46 8.27 -0.77
N GLN A 515 7.26 8.00 -2.07
CA GLN A 515 7.75 6.76 -2.70
C GLN A 515 9.27 6.64 -2.61
N LYS A 516 10.01 7.74 -2.76
CA LYS A 516 11.47 7.77 -2.58
C LYS A 516 11.86 7.39 -1.14
N ALA A 517 11.18 7.98 -0.15
CA ALA A 517 11.42 7.65 1.26
C ALA A 517 11.11 6.18 1.59
N SER A 518 10.14 5.57 0.92
CA SER A 518 9.80 4.16 1.14
C SER A 518 10.95 3.21 0.82
N LEU A 519 11.76 3.54 -0.19
CA LEU A 519 12.96 2.77 -0.55
C LEU A 519 14.04 2.89 0.53
N PHE A 520 14.22 4.10 1.07
CA PHE A 520 15.19 4.33 2.15
C PHE A 520 14.84 3.55 3.42
N VAL A 521 13.56 3.55 3.82
CA VAL A 521 13.07 2.75 4.95
C VAL A 521 13.22 1.25 4.67
N LYS A 522 12.81 0.79 3.47
CA LYS A 522 12.89 -0.61 3.06
C LYS A 522 14.31 -1.18 3.14
N HIS A 523 15.27 -0.41 2.65
CA HIS A 523 16.67 -0.82 2.57
C HIS A 523 17.48 -0.42 3.81
N ARG A 524 16.82 0.11 4.86
CA ARG A 524 17.44 0.53 6.13
C ARG A 524 18.59 1.52 5.90
N MET A 525 18.40 2.43 4.94
CA MET A 525 19.37 3.45 4.60
C MET A 525 19.50 4.48 5.72
N THR A 526 20.67 5.08 5.78
CA THR A 526 21.05 6.11 6.74
C THR A 526 20.82 7.52 6.19
N ILE A 527 20.94 8.53 7.04
CA ILE A 527 21.00 9.93 6.61
C ILE A 527 22.09 10.12 5.54
N GLN A 528 23.29 9.55 5.74
CA GLN A 528 24.39 9.72 4.80
C GLN A 528 24.06 9.15 3.42
N ASP A 529 23.41 7.98 3.36
CA ASP A 529 22.96 7.39 2.10
C ASP A 529 22.02 8.32 1.32
N VAL A 530 21.22 9.14 2.02
CA VAL A 530 20.36 10.16 1.41
C VAL A 530 21.18 11.36 0.94
N LEU A 531 22.10 11.86 1.77
CA LEU A 531 22.97 13.00 1.43
C LEU A 531 23.83 12.71 0.20
N ASP A 532 24.31 11.48 0.06
CA ASP A 532 25.12 11.01 -1.06
C ASP A 532 24.30 10.84 -2.36
N THR A 533 22.98 11.00 -2.33
CA THR A 533 22.16 11.02 -3.54
C THR A 533 22.28 12.34 -4.31
N ILE A 534 22.19 12.25 -5.63
CA ILE A 534 22.07 13.40 -6.52
C ILE A 534 20.61 13.52 -6.94
N ASP A 535 19.96 14.61 -6.52
CA ASP A 535 18.57 14.89 -6.84
C ASP A 535 18.42 15.77 -8.08
N VAL A 536 17.32 15.58 -8.81
CA VAL A 536 16.93 16.48 -9.89
C VAL A 536 16.53 17.81 -9.27
N TYR A 537 17.09 18.90 -9.80
CA TYR A 537 16.80 20.26 -9.33
C TYR A 537 16.14 21.11 -10.43
N PRO A 538 15.09 21.90 -10.13
CA PRO A 538 14.32 21.93 -8.87
C PRO A 538 13.18 20.90 -8.88
N THR A 539 13.06 20.08 -7.82
CA THR A 539 11.94 19.16 -7.62
C THR A 539 11.41 19.22 -6.19
N LEU A 540 10.16 18.82 -5.97
CA LEU A 540 9.64 18.69 -4.60
C LEU A 540 10.26 17.48 -3.88
N SER A 541 10.71 16.45 -4.60
CA SER A 541 11.36 15.27 -4.02
C SER A 541 12.73 15.56 -3.41
N GLU A 542 13.38 16.67 -3.81
CA GLU A 542 14.59 17.20 -3.15
C GLU A 542 14.35 17.50 -1.66
N SER A 543 13.10 17.73 -1.24
CA SER A 543 12.73 17.92 0.17
C SER A 543 13.23 16.79 1.08
N ILE A 544 13.35 15.55 0.58
CA ILE A 544 13.90 14.44 1.37
C ILE A 544 15.39 14.66 1.68
N LYS A 545 16.20 15.10 0.69
CA LYS A 545 17.62 15.42 0.89
C LYS A 545 17.77 16.67 1.76
N LEU A 546 17.00 17.73 1.51
CA LEU A 546 17.00 18.94 2.34
C LEU A 546 16.64 18.62 3.80
N CYS A 547 15.66 17.75 4.05
CA CYS A 547 15.30 17.32 5.40
C CYS A 547 16.44 16.53 6.06
N ALA A 548 17.12 15.65 5.31
CA ALA A 548 18.32 14.96 5.79
C ALA A 548 19.46 15.93 6.17
N GLN A 549 19.64 17.03 5.43
CA GLN A 549 20.67 18.05 5.73
C GLN A 549 20.41 18.79 7.05
N THR A 550 19.16 18.86 7.52
CA THR A 550 18.81 19.52 8.80
C THR A 550 19.48 18.87 10.02
N PHE A 551 19.96 17.63 9.89
CA PHE A 551 20.70 16.94 10.94
C PHE A 551 22.15 17.44 11.09
N GLU A 552 22.71 18.10 10.08
CA GLU A 552 24.12 18.53 10.05
C GLU A 552 24.27 20.04 9.94
N LYS A 553 23.32 20.71 9.26
CA LYS A 553 23.43 22.10 8.84
C LYS A 553 22.12 22.84 9.01
N ASP A 554 22.24 24.16 9.13
CA ASP A 554 21.11 25.07 9.08
C ASP A 554 20.71 25.29 7.61
N VAL A 555 19.55 24.74 7.22
CA VAL A 555 19.04 24.82 5.84
C VAL A 555 18.85 26.26 5.35
N THR A 556 18.72 27.25 6.24
CA THR A 556 18.62 28.67 5.85
C THR A 556 19.95 29.26 5.36
N LYS A 557 21.06 28.56 5.61
CA LYS A 557 22.43 28.99 5.27
C LYS A 557 23.04 28.19 4.11
N LEU A 558 22.28 27.25 3.52
CA LEU A 558 22.74 26.48 2.38
C LEU A 558 22.57 27.29 1.09
N SER A 559 23.59 27.28 0.22
CA SER A 559 23.40 27.73 -1.17
C SER A 559 22.68 26.64 -1.96
N CYS A 560 22.13 27.00 -3.13
CA CYS A 560 21.45 26.05 -4.01
C CYS A 560 22.31 24.80 -4.24
N CYS A 561 21.75 23.63 -3.92
CA CYS A 561 22.37 22.31 -4.08
C CYS A 561 23.73 22.15 -3.38
N ALA A 562 24.04 22.96 -2.37
CA ALA A 562 25.24 22.75 -1.55
C ALA A 562 25.07 21.50 -0.70
N ASP A 563 26.07 20.62 -0.78
CA ASP A 563 26.19 19.45 0.09
C ASP A 563 26.54 19.85 1.52
#